data_AF-A0A077WL17-F1
#
_entry.id   AF-A0A077WL17-F1
#
_cell.length_a   1.000
_cell.length_b   1.000
_cell.length_c   1.000
_cell.angle_alpha   90.00
_cell.angle_beta   90.00
_cell.angle_gamma   90.00
#
_symmetry.space_group_name_H-M   'P 1'
#
loop_
_entity.id
_entity.type
_entity.pdbx_description
1 polymer ?
#
loop_
_entity_poly.entity_id
_entity_poly.type
_entity_poly.pdbx_seq_one_letter_code
_entity_poly.pdbx_strand_id
1 'polypeptide(L)'
;MTEPKDQQPEPVFVQPKPYKVHLESGKHRGGPFKPKKITVDETKDYFLCGCKYTHNPEGFCDGTHRKEEGIRKYNEFLLKANNKLKEENETLKTKAQLAANKQNMLYVALATATVIAIGLVIKQTRH
;
A
#
# COMPACT_ATOMS: atom_id res chain seq x y z
N MET A 1 21.96 -1.71 -30.45
CA MET A 1 21.80 -1.25 -29.05
C MET A 1 20.84 -2.23 -28.40
N THR A 2 21.36 -3.32 -27.83
CA THR A 2 20.53 -4.31 -27.13
C THR A 2 20.26 -3.78 -25.72
N GLU A 3 18.99 -3.55 -25.40
CA GLU A 3 18.55 -3.23 -24.04
C GLU A 3 19.15 -4.21 -23.03
N PRO A 4 19.68 -3.73 -21.89
CA PRO A 4 20.11 -4.61 -20.82
C PRO A 4 18.85 -5.24 -20.22
N LYS A 5 18.75 -6.57 -20.32
CA LYS A 5 17.68 -7.32 -19.66
C LYS A 5 17.70 -6.96 -18.18
N ASP A 6 16.60 -6.38 -17.70
CA ASP A 6 16.27 -6.24 -16.29
C ASP A 6 16.44 -7.62 -15.61
N GLN A 7 17.62 -7.85 -15.03
CA GLN A 7 17.83 -8.97 -14.13
C GLN A 7 17.14 -8.61 -12.84
N GLN A 8 15.87 -8.99 -12.74
CA GLN A 8 15.13 -8.89 -11.50
C GLN A 8 15.93 -9.65 -10.43
N PRO A 9 16.32 -8.98 -9.33
CA PRO A 9 17.20 -9.59 -8.34
C PRO A 9 16.58 -10.88 -7.80
N GLU A 10 17.41 -11.91 -7.61
CA GLU A 10 16.96 -13.14 -6.98
C GLU A 10 16.33 -12.83 -5.61
N PRO A 11 15.15 -13.41 -5.31
CA PRO A 11 14.48 -13.13 -4.05
C PRO A 11 15.30 -13.70 -2.88
N VAL A 12 15.98 -12.81 -2.16
CA VAL A 12 16.67 -13.18 -0.92
C VAL A 12 15.62 -13.40 0.17
N PHE A 13 15.40 -14.65 0.54
CA PHE A 13 14.49 -15.03 1.62
C PHE A 13 15.16 -14.76 2.98
N VAL A 14 15.06 -13.53 3.48
CA VAL A 14 15.54 -13.20 4.82
C VAL A 14 14.50 -13.71 5.82
N GLN A 15 14.83 -14.72 6.62
CA GLN A 15 13.96 -15.08 7.74
C GLN A 15 13.96 -13.92 8.74
N PRO A 16 12.80 -13.33 9.06
CA PRO A 16 12.75 -12.26 10.04
C PRO A 16 13.19 -12.80 11.40
N LYS A 17 14.03 -12.05 12.11
CA LYS A 17 14.38 -12.29 13.51
C LYS A 17 13.10 -12.49 14.33
N PRO A 18 13.11 -13.30 15.40
CA PRO A 18 11.94 -13.49 16.25
C PRO A 18 11.40 -12.12 16.69
N TYR A 19 10.19 -11.79 16.26
CA TYR A 19 9.54 -10.52 16.60
C TYR A 19 8.68 -10.73 17.84
N LYS A 20 8.73 -9.76 18.76
CA LYS A 20 7.85 -9.74 19.92
C LYS A 20 6.42 -9.51 19.42
N VAL A 21 5.58 -10.53 19.50
CA VAL A 21 4.17 -10.46 19.07
C VAL A 21 3.39 -9.61 20.07
N HIS A 22 3.04 -8.39 19.69
CA HIS A 22 2.02 -7.62 20.42
C HIS A 22 0.65 -8.10 19.95
N LEU A 23 0.00 -8.94 20.76
CA LEU A 23 -1.38 -9.37 20.51
C LEU A 23 -2.32 -8.21 20.84
N GLU A 24 -2.61 -7.37 19.84
CA GLU A 24 -3.61 -6.31 19.98
C GLU A 24 -5.01 -6.93 20.14
N SER A 25 -5.68 -6.58 21.25
CA SER A 25 -7.00 -7.12 21.58
C SER A 25 -8.08 -6.55 20.64
N GLY A 26 -8.77 -7.42 19.91
CA GLY A 26 -10.07 -7.09 19.30
C GLY A 26 -10.09 -6.65 17.84
N LYS A 27 -8.96 -6.61 17.11
CA LYS A 27 -8.96 -6.35 15.65
C LYS A 27 -9.61 -7.44 14.79
N HIS A 28 -9.87 -8.61 15.36
CA HIS A 28 -10.62 -9.69 14.72
C HIS A 28 -12.14 -9.55 14.86
N ARG A 29 -12.66 -8.58 15.65
CA ARG A 29 -14.10 -8.48 15.93
C ARG A 29 -14.85 -8.15 14.63
N GLY A 30 -15.81 -8.99 14.27
CA GLY A 30 -16.59 -8.88 13.02
C GLY A 30 -15.90 -9.48 11.78
N GLY A 31 -14.67 -9.99 11.91
CA GLY A 31 -13.99 -10.71 10.85
C GLY A 31 -14.41 -12.19 10.79
N PRO A 32 -14.12 -12.89 9.68
CA PRO A 32 -14.42 -14.33 9.54
C PRO A 32 -13.51 -15.20 10.42
N PHE A 33 -12.42 -14.64 10.96
CA PHE A 33 -11.43 -15.37 11.75
C PHE A 33 -11.65 -15.16 13.25
N LYS A 34 -11.64 -16.26 14.00
CA LYS A 34 -11.69 -16.26 15.47
C LYS A 34 -10.32 -16.67 16.04
N PRO A 35 -9.86 -16.07 17.14
CA PRO A 35 -8.67 -16.54 17.85
C PRO A 35 -8.82 -17.99 18.27
N LYS A 36 -7.71 -18.73 18.21
CA LYS A 36 -7.60 -20.05 18.80
C LYS A 36 -6.86 -19.96 20.14
N LYS A 37 -7.44 -20.57 21.17
CA LYS A 37 -6.77 -20.75 22.46
C LYS A 37 -5.76 -21.89 22.31
N ILE A 38 -4.52 -21.65 22.73
CA ILE A 38 -3.44 -22.63 22.75
C ILE A 38 -3.17 -22.97 24.22
N THR A 39 -3.14 -24.25 24.53
CA THR A 39 -2.78 -24.78 25.84
C THR A 39 -1.51 -25.61 25.65
N VAL A 40 -0.54 -25.47 26.55
CA VAL A 40 0.73 -26.20 26.50
C VAL A 40 0.97 -26.86 27.85
N ASP A 41 1.42 -28.11 27.83
CA ASP A 41 1.63 -28.90 29.05
C ASP A 41 3.07 -28.78 29.59
N GLU A 42 4.02 -28.39 28.74
CA GLU A 42 5.44 -28.35 29.07
C GLU A 42 6.00 -26.93 28.97
N THR A 43 6.98 -26.61 29.83
CA THR A 43 7.71 -25.34 29.74
C THR A 43 8.85 -25.49 28.74
N LYS A 44 8.60 -25.06 27.50
CA LYS A 44 9.60 -25.00 26.42
C LYS A 44 9.27 -23.89 25.43
N ASP A 45 10.17 -23.68 24.48
CA ASP A 45 9.93 -22.73 23.39
C ASP A 45 8.93 -23.29 22.38
N TYR A 46 7.89 -22.50 22.09
CA TYR A 46 6.90 -22.81 21.06
C TYR A 46 6.95 -21.76 19.95
N PHE A 47 6.98 -22.22 18.71
CA PHE A 47 6.93 -21.35 17.54
C PHE A 47 5.49 -21.24 17.05
N LEU A 48 4.90 -20.06 17.12
CA LEU A 48 3.54 -19.81 16.62
C LEU A 48 3.54 -19.46 15.13
N CYS A 49 2.46 -19.80 14.43
CA CYS A 49 2.32 -19.48 13.02
C CYS A 49 2.15 -17.96 12.79
N GLY A 50 3.17 -17.35 12.21
CA GLY A 50 3.14 -15.96 11.75
C GLY A 50 2.36 -15.77 10.44
N CYS A 51 2.54 -16.68 9.47
CA CYS A 51 2.00 -16.56 8.11
C CYS A 51 0.50 -16.82 7.98
N LYS A 52 -0.14 -17.42 9.00
CA LYS A 52 -1.57 -17.77 9.03
C LYS A 52 -2.00 -18.88 8.04
N TYR A 53 -1.05 -19.67 7.55
CA TYR A 53 -1.29 -20.81 6.64
C TYR A 53 -0.72 -22.14 7.18
N THR A 54 -0.65 -22.29 8.50
CA THR A 54 -0.19 -23.58 9.05
C THR A 54 -1.27 -24.65 8.92
N HIS A 55 -0.82 -25.88 8.65
CA HIS A 55 -1.66 -27.09 8.73
C HIS A 55 -1.70 -27.67 10.14
N ASN A 56 -0.88 -27.16 11.07
CA ASN A 56 -0.97 -27.56 12.46
C ASN A 56 -2.26 -26.99 13.06
N PRO A 57 -3.21 -27.85 13.49
CA PRO A 57 -4.51 -27.38 13.97
C PRO A 57 -4.37 -26.48 15.18
N GLU A 58 -3.37 -26.66 16.04
CA GLU A 58 -3.15 -25.85 17.24
C GLU A 58 -2.59 -24.46 16.94
N GLY A 59 -2.15 -24.19 15.72
CA GLY A 59 -1.65 -22.88 15.30
C GLY A 59 -0.14 -22.70 15.47
N PHE A 60 0.60 -23.78 15.76
CA PHE A 60 2.06 -23.78 15.76
C PHE A 60 2.63 -23.67 14.34
N CYS A 61 3.88 -23.21 14.23
CA CYS A 61 4.59 -23.13 12.97
C CYS A 61 5.00 -24.54 12.49
N ASP A 62 4.54 -24.91 11.29
CA ASP A 62 4.89 -26.17 10.60
C ASP A 62 5.84 -25.96 9.40
N GLY A 63 6.34 -24.73 9.23
CA GLY A 63 7.24 -24.36 8.14
C GLY A 63 6.55 -24.16 6.78
N THR A 64 5.21 -24.16 6.71
CA THR A 64 4.48 -23.99 5.45
C THR A 64 4.84 -22.69 4.71
N HIS A 65 5.23 -21.62 5.43
CA HIS A 65 5.68 -20.36 4.83
C HIS A 65 6.98 -20.47 3.99
N ARG A 66 7.71 -21.58 4.07
CA ARG A 66 8.89 -21.86 3.23
C ARG A 66 8.59 -22.80 2.08
N LYS A 67 7.39 -23.36 2.03
CA LYS A 67 6.94 -24.26 0.95
C LYS A 67 6.27 -23.42 -0.14
N GLU A 68 6.17 -24.01 -1.33
CA GLU A 68 5.52 -23.40 -2.49
C GLU A 68 4.14 -22.82 -2.16
N GLU A 69 3.32 -23.56 -1.40
CA GLU A 69 1.99 -23.10 -1.00
C GLU A 69 2.02 -21.80 -0.18
N GLY A 70 2.88 -21.72 0.85
CA GLY A 70 2.99 -20.54 1.70
C GLY A 70 3.58 -19.35 0.93
N ILE A 71 4.56 -19.59 0.06
CA ILE A 71 5.16 -18.58 -0.81
C ILE A 71 4.11 -18.03 -1.79
N ARG A 72 3.34 -18.91 -2.43
CA ARG A 72 2.25 -18.52 -3.34
C ARG A 72 1.24 -17.62 -2.64
N LYS A 73 0.85 -17.94 -1.42
CA LYS A 73 -0.10 -17.13 -0.64
C LYS A 73 0.47 -15.76 -0.24
N TYR A 74 1.74 -15.71 0.14
CA TYR A 74 2.42 -14.44 0.38
C TYR A 74 2.47 -13.58 -0.89
N ASN A 75 2.82 -14.17 -2.03
CA ASN A 75 2.88 -13.47 -3.32
C ASN A 75 1.51 -12.98 -3.78
N GLU A 76 0.45 -13.77 -3.59
CA GLU A 76 -0.94 -13.39 -3.87
C GLU A 76 -1.33 -12.12 -3.06
N PHE A 77 -1.00 -12.09 -1.77
CA PHE A 77 -1.24 -10.92 -0.92
C PHE A 77 -0.47 -9.68 -1.40
N LEU A 78 0.82 -9.82 -1.73
CA LEU A 78 1.63 -8.72 -2.23
C LEU A 78 1.11 -8.17 -3.56
N LEU A 79 0.74 -9.03 -4.50
CA LEU A 79 0.20 -8.62 -5.80
C LEU A 79 -1.09 -7.81 -5.63
N LYS A 80 -1.99 -8.24 -4.74
CA LYS A 80 -3.22 -7.51 -4.44
C LYS A 80 -2.94 -6.13 -3.85
N ALA A 81 -2.01 -6.04 -2.88
CA ALA A 81 -1.62 -4.77 -2.27
C ALA A 81 -0.97 -3.84 -3.30
N ASN A 82 -0.08 -4.36 -4.15
CA ASN A 82 0.60 -3.59 -5.20
C ASN A 82 -0.38 -3.07 -6.25
N ASN A 83 -1.32 -3.88 -6.70
CA ASN A 83 -2.34 -3.45 -7.66
C ASN A 83 -3.22 -2.34 -7.07
N LYS A 84 -3.68 -2.50 -5.83
CA LYS A 84 -4.43 -1.47 -5.12
C LYS A 84 -3.63 -0.16 -4.98
N LEU A 85 -2.36 -0.25 -4.58
CA LEU A 85 -1.48 0.92 -4.47
C LEU A 85 -1.27 1.60 -5.83
N LYS A 86 -1.19 0.83 -6.93
CA LYS A 86 -1.09 1.37 -8.28
C LYS A 86 -2.34 2.18 -8.64
N GLU A 87 -3.52 1.62 -8.39
CA GLU A 87 -4.80 2.31 -8.62
C GLU A 87 -4.92 3.59 -7.77
N GLU A 88 -4.54 3.52 -6.49
CA GLU A 88 -4.52 4.68 -5.59
C GLU A 88 -3.55 5.75 -6.08
N ASN A 89 -2.36 5.35 -6.54
CA ASN A 89 -1.37 6.29 -7.08
C ASN A 89 -1.86 6.99 -8.35
N GLU A 90 -2.48 6.26 -9.29
CA GLU A 90 -3.06 6.89 -10.49
C GLU A 90 -4.21 7.83 -10.13
N THR A 91 -5.03 7.46 -9.14
CA THR A 91 -6.07 8.34 -8.60
C THR A 91 -5.50 9.60 -7.96
N LEU A 92 -4.37 9.48 -7.25
CA LEU A 92 -3.70 10.63 -6.63
C LEU A 92 -3.04 11.54 -7.68
N LYS A 93 -2.38 10.96 -8.69
CA LYS A 93 -1.79 11.72 -9.81
C LYS A 93 -2.85 12.51 -10.57
N THR A 94 -3.99 11.88 -10.89
CA THR A 94 -5.10 12.56 -11.58
C THR A 94 -5.69 13.69 -10.74
N LYS A 95 -5.87 13.48 -9.43
CA LYS A 95 -6.30 14.54 -8.49
C LYS A 95 -5.30 15.69 -8.41
N ALA A 96 -4.00 15.39 -8.35
CA ALA A 96 -2.95 16.40 -8.33
C ALA A 96 -2.93 17.20 -9.64
N GLN A 97 -3.05 16.53 -10.79
CA GLN A 97 -3.13 17.19 -12.10
C GLN A 97 -4.39 18.06 -12.22
N LEU A 98 -5.55 17.58 -11.75
CA LEU A 98 -6.78 18.37 -11.73
C LEU A 98 -6.63 19.62 -10.86
N ALA A 99 -5.99 19.49 -9.68
CA ALA A 99 -5.72 20.62 -8.80
C ALA A 99 -4.78 21.64 -9.47
N ALA A 100 -3.70 21.17 -10.11
CA ALA A 100 -2.78 22.03 -10.87
C ALA A 100 -3.49 22.73 -12.05
N ASN A 101 -4.31 22.00 -12.81
CA ASN A 101 -5.08 22.55 -13.92
C ASN A 101 -6.10 23.59 -13.44
N LYS A 102 -6.79 23.33 -12.32
CA LYS A 102 -7.74 24.28 -11.71
C LYS A 102 -7.03 25.55 -11.25
N GLN A 103 -5.85 25.41 -10.64
CA GLN A 103 -5.04 26.54 -10.22
C GLN A 103 -4.56 27.38 -11.42
N ASN A 104 -4.10 26.73 -12.49
CA ASN A 104 -3.71 27.39 -13.73
C ASN A 104 -4.90 28.12 -14.39
N MET A 105 -6.07 27.49 -14.44
CA MET A 105 -7.29 28.12 -14.97
C MET A 105 -7.69 29.36 -14.18
N LEU A 106 -7.60 29.30 -12.85
CA LEU A 106 -7.88 30.44 -11.99
C LEU A 106 -6.88 31.59 -12.24
N TYR A 107 -5.60 31.26 -12.37
CA TYR A 107 -4.56 32.25 -12.68
C TYR A 107 -4.81 32.93 -14.04
N VAL A 108 -5.14 32.17 -15.09
CA VAL A 108 -5.45 32.72 -16.42
C VAL A 108 -6.70 33.61 -16.38
N ALA A 109 -7.74 33.24 -15.64
CA ALA A 109 -8.95 34.05 -15.49
C ALA A 109 -8.67 35.39 -14.78
N LEU A 110 -7.85 35.37 -13.73
CA LEU A 110 -7.46 36.60 -13.03
C LEU A 110 -6.57 37.49 -13.91
N ALA A 111 -5.58 36.91 -14.59
CA ALA A 111 -4.70 37.67 -15.49
C ALA A 111 -5.49 38.33 -16.63
N THR A 112 -6.41 37.61 -17.27
CA THR A 112 -7.23 38.19 -18.34
C THR A 112 -8.16 39.30 -17.83
N ALA A 113 -8.80 39.13 -16.66
CA ALA A 113 -9.61 40.17 -16.03
C ALA A 113 -8.79 41.45 -15.74
N THR A 114 -7.55 41.30 -15.25
CA THR A 114 -6.67 42.46 -15.01
C THR A 114 -6.31 43.20 -16.31
N VAL A 115 -6.00 42.48 -17.39
CA VAL A 115 -5.70 43.09 -18.70
C VAL A 115 -6.90 43.86 -19.25
N ILE A 116 -8.10 43.27 -19.14
CA ILE A 116 -9.36 43.92 -19.58
C ILE A 116 -9.61 45.20 -18.77
N ALA A 117 -9.47 45.16 -17.44
CA ALA A 117 -9.67 46.32 -16.57
C ALA A 117 -8.69 47.46 -16.91
N ILE A 118 -7.40 47.13 -17.10
CA ILE A 118 -6.38 48.12 -17.53
C ILE A 118 -6.78 48.75 -18.87
N GLY A 119 -7.22 47.94 -19.84
CA GLY A 119 -7.68 48.44 -21.14
C GLY A 119 -8.88 49.39 -21.05
N LEU A 120 -9.84 49.12 -20.17
CA LEU A 120 -11.00 49.99 -19.93
C LEU A 120 -10.59 51.33 -19.31
N VAL A 121 -9.68 51.31 -18.33
CA VAL A 121 -9.15 52.54 -17.71
C VAL A 121 -8.42 53.41 -18.74
N ILE A 122 -7.54 52.81 -19.55
CA ILE A 122 -6.82 53.53 -20.63
C ILE A 122 -7.82 54.18 -21.60
N LYS A 123 -8.91 53.48 -21.97
CA LYS A 123 -9.95 54.01 -22.86
C LYS A 123 -10.71 55.19 -22.24
N GLN A 124 -11.02 55.13 -20.95
CA GLN A 124 -11.72 56.21 -20.23
C GLN A 124 -10.86 57.48 -20.09
N THR A 125 -9.54 57.35 -19.95
CA THR A 125 -8.62 58.50 -19.82
C THR A 125 -8.26 59.20 -21.14
N ARG A 126 -8.66 58.63 -22.29
CA ARG A 126 -8.38 59.18 -23.63
C ARG A 126 -9.55 60.00 -24.23
N HIS A 127 -10.66 60.10 -23.53
CA HIS A 127 -11.75 61.05 -23.80
C HIS A 127 -11.61 62.27 -22.91
#